data_AF-A0A1I7YGH2-F1
#
_entry.id   AF-A0A1I7YGH2-F1
#
_cell.length_a   1.000
_cell.length_b   1.000
_cell.length_c   1.000
_cell.angle_alpha   90.00
_cell.angle_beta   90.00
_cell.angle_gamma   90.00
#
_symmetry.space_group_name_H-M   'P 1'
#
loop_
_entity.id
_entity.type
_entity.pdbx_description
1 polymer ?
#
loop_
_entity_poly.entity_id
_entity_poly.type
_entity_poly.pdbx_seq_one_letter_code
_entity_poly.pdbx_strand_id
1 'polypeptide(L)'
;MSVWPEGDYCILKGPKPCSAEFEERTVVRLSVQQVFTTEERRRDGKLAVQLGEFGASKLTVDSYDNLYSLELATCCRKPHSE
;
A
#
# COMPACT_ATOMS: atom_id res chain seq x y z
N MET A 1 -25.27 -0.78 15.54
CA MET A 1 -24.61 -1.95 14.92
C MET A 1 -23.48 -1.43 14.07
N SER A 2 -22.25 -1.89 14.29
CA SER A 2 -21.13 -1.55 13.40
C SER A 2 -21.32 -2.25 12.06
N VAL A 3 -21.01 -1.56 10.96
CA VAL A 3 -21.08 -2.13 9.60
C VAL A 3 -19.90 -3.09 9.34
N TRP A 4 -18.95 -3.14 10.26
CA TRP A 4 -17.69 -3.85 10.12
C TRP A 4 -17.72 -5.25 10.75
N PRO A 5 -17.25 -6.28 10.02
CA PRO A 5 -17.23 -7.67 10.51
C PRO A 5 -16.30 -7.80 11.73
N GLU A 6 -16.67 -8.63 12.70
CA GLU A 6 -15.84 -8.87 13.88
C GLU A 6 -14.46 -9.48 13.54
N GLY A 7 -13.46 -9.23 14.39
CA GLY A 7 -12.11 -9.77 14.29
C GLY A 7 -11.01 -8.74 14.03
N ASP A 8 -9.76 -9.23 14.01
CA ASP A 8 -8.56 -8.44 13.78
C ASP A 8 -8.23 -8.37 12.30
N TYR A 9 -8.34 -7.18 11.72
CA TYR A 9 -7.95 -6.94 10.33
C TYR A 9 -7.55 -5.49 10.10
N CYS A 10 -6.82 -5.30 9.01
CA CYS A 10 -6.42 -3.99 8.52
C CYS A 10 -6.90 -3.79 7.10
N ILE A 11 -7.25 -2.56 6.76
CA ILE A 11 -7.64 -2.13 5.42
C ILE A 11 -6.61 -1.14 4.88
N LEU A 12 -6.46 -1.07 3.55
CA LEU A 12 -5.57 -0.09 2.93
C LEU A 12 -6.05 1.33 3.23
N LYS A 13 -5.13 2.18 3.66
CA LYS A 13 -5.42 3.58 3.96
C LYS A 13 -5.51 4.37 2.65
N GLY A 14 -6.70 4.89 2.37
CA GLY A 14 -6.92 5.84 1.30
C GLY A 14 -6.47 7.27 1.63
N PRO A 15 -6.87 8.27 0.81
CA PRO A 15 -6.49 9.67 1.03
C PRO A 15 -7.07 10.28 2.30
N LYS A 16 -8.21 9.77 2.77
CA LYS A 16 -8.87 10.27 3.98
C LYS A 16 -8.25 9.67 5.26
N PRO A 17 -8.46 10.29 6.43
CA PRO A 17 -8.14 9.70 7.71
C PRO A 17 -8.88 8.36 7.93
N CYS A 18 -8.33 7.50 8.77
CA CYS A 18 -9.02 6.28 9.21
C CYS A 18 -10.35 6.65 9.91
N SER A 19 -11.38 5.83 9.71
CA SER A 19 -12.65 5.99 10.45
C SER A 19 -12.43 5.75 11.95
N ALA A 20 -13.36 6.23 12.79
CA ALA A 20 -13.18 6.26 14.24
C ALA A 20 -12.89 4.88 14.88
N GLU A 21 -13.38 3.80 14.26
CA GLU A 21 -13.21 2.41 14.69
C GLU A 21 -11.82 1.83 14.35
N PHE A 22 -11.03 2.57 13.57
CA PHE A 22 -9.71 2.17 13.11
C PHE A 22 -8.65 3.14 13.61
N GLU A 23 -7.44 2.63 13.73
CA GLU A 23 -6.24 3.42 13.99
C GLU A 23 -5.27 3.29 12.83
N GLU A 24 -4.54 4.37 12.56
CA GLU A 24 -3.51 4.36 11.54
C GLU A 24 -2.32 3.51 12.02
N ARG A 25 -1.95 2.53 11.21
CA ARG A 25 -0.76 1.70 11.40
C ARG A 25 0.07 1.79 10.12
N THR A 26 1.31 2.23 10.29
CA THR A 26 2.28 2.63 9.25
C THR A 26 3.50 1.72 9.40
N VAL A 27 4.20 1.19 8.39
CA VAL A 27 4.04 1.09 6.93
C VAL A 27 4.66 -0.27 6.62
N VAL A 28 3.94 -1.16 5.94
CA VAL A 28 4.59 -2.39 5.45
C VAL A 28 5.39 -1.97 4.23
N ARG A 29 6.71 -1.96 4.35
CA ARG A 29 7.61 -1.74 3.22
C ARG A 29 7.98 -3.10 2.62
N LEU A 30 7.51 -3.34 1.41
CA LEU A 30 7.92 -4.45 0.59
C LEU A 30 8.91 -3.96 -0.46
N SER A 31 10.14 -4.43 -0.35
CA SER A 31 11.20 -4.14 -1.31
C SER A 31 11.45 -5.39 -2.15
N VAL A 32 11.19 -5.30 -3.46
CA VAL A 32 11.30 -6.42 -4.39
C VAL A 32 12.32 -6.06 -5.45
N GLN A 33 13.33 -6.92 -5.61
CA GLN A 33 14.38 -6.76 -6.59
C GLN A 33 13.80 -6.84 -8.00
N GLN A 34 14.23 -5.95 -8.88
CA GLN A 34 13.74 -5.88 -10.25
C GLN A 34 14.32 -7.00 -11.11
N VAL A 35 13.44 -7.82 -11.68
CA VAL A 35 13.76 -8.66 -12.85
C VAL A 35 13.36 -7.94 -14.15
N PHE A 36 12.59 -6.86 -14.03
CA PHE A 36 12.02 -6.06 -15.12
C PHE A 36 12.48 -4.60 -14.98
N THR A 37 12.83 -3.94 -16.09
CA THR A 37 13.31 -2.55 -16.04
C THR A 37 12.13 -1.56 -15.93
N THR A 38 12.38 -0.34 -15.47
CA THR A 38 11.36 0.72 -15.35
C THR A 38 10.75 1.16 -16.68
N GLU A 39 11.36 0.77 -17.80
CA GLU A 39 10.94 1.14 -19.15
C GLU A 39 10.16 0.02 -19.85
N GLU A 40 9.97 -1.12 -19.19
CA GLU A 40 9.36 -2.27 -19.80
C GLU A 40 7.87 -2.02 -20.09
N ARG A 41 7.46 -2.33 -21.33
CA ARG A 41 6.11 -2.04 -21.83
C ARG A 41 5.34 -3.31 -22.09
N ARG A 42 4.05 -3.29 -21.74
CA ARG A 42 3.10 -4.34 -22.12
C ARG A 42 2.81 -4.24 -23.63
N ARG A 43 2.14 -5.25 -24.17
CA ARG A 43 1.78 -5.33 -25.60
C ARG A 43 0.97 -4.12 -26.11
N ASP A 44 0.27 -3.43 -25.21
CA ASP A 44 -0.49 -2.20 -25.51
C ASP A 44 0.36 -0.92 -25.50
N GLY A 45 1.68 -1.04 -25.31
CA GLY A 45 2.62 0.07 -25.27
C GLY A 45 2.68 0.83 -23.94
N LYS A 46 1.86 0.46 -22.94
CA LYS A 46 1.89 1.07 -21.61
C LYS A 46 3.00 0.46 -20.76
N LEU A 47 3.50 1.22 -19.80
CA LEU A 47 4.47 0.72 -18.82
C LEU A 47 3.88 -0.48 -18.07
N ALA A 48 4.71 -1.51 -17.86
CA ALA A 48 4.34 -2.70 -17.11
C ALA A 48 4.11 -2.38 -15.62
N VAL A 49 4.86 -1.43 -15.08
CA VAL A 49 4.72 -0.91 -13.72
C VAL A 49 4.45 0.57 -13.77
N GLN A 50 3.36 0.99 -13.13
CA GLN A 50 3.03 2.40 -12.97
C GLN A 50 3.36 2.82 -11.54
N LEU A 51 4.36 3.69 -11.41
CA LEU A 51 4.73 4.31 -10.15
C LEU A 51 3.70 5.36 -9.74
N GLY A 52 3.64 5.66 -8.44
CA GLY A 52 2.78 6.72 -7.94
C GLY A 52 2.43 6.57 -6.47
N GLU A 53 1.53 7.44 -6.03
CA GLU A 53 1.08 7.54 -4.66
C GLU A 53 -0.45 7.47 -4.61
N PHE A 54 -0.97 6.81 -3.58
CA PHE A 54 -2.40 6.78 -3.29
C PHE A 54 -2.62 6.93 -1.79
N GLY A 55 -3.09 8.10 -1.38
CA GLY A 55 -3.19 8.47 0.02
C GLY A 55 -1.81 8.51 0.68
N ALA A 56 -1.59 7.66 1.68
CA ALA A 56 -0.30 7.52 2.35
C ALA A 56 0.52 6.31 1.85
N SER A 57 0.01 5.57 0.87
CA SER A 57 0.74 4.46 0.25
C SER A 57 1.46 4.94 -1.01
N LYS A 58 2.65 4.41 -1.30
CA LYS A 58 3.43 4.78 -2.48
C LYS A 58 4.20 3.60 -3.04
N LEU A 59 4.35 3.61 -4.36
CA LEU A 59 5.25 2.72 -5.09
C LEU A 59 6.36 3.57 -5.71
N THR A 60 7.59 3.35 -5.25
CA THR A 60 8.79 4.03 -5.73
C THR A 60 9.77 3.04 -6.34
N VAL A 61 10.73 3.58 -7.07
CA VAL A 61 11.86 2.82 -7.61
C VAL A 61 13.17 3.46 -7.16
N ASP A 62 14.12 2.61 -6.80
CA ASP A 62 15.53 2.97 -6.70
C ASP A 62 16.25 2.39 -7.92
N SER A 63 16.79 3.27 -8.79
CA SER A 63 17.49 2.86 -10.01
C SER A 63 18.92 2.43 -9.77
N TYR A 64 19.53 2.79 -8.63
CA TYR A 64 20.87 2.33 -8.29
C TYR A 64 20.83 0.88 -7.84
N ASP A 65 19.85 0.56 -6.98
CA ASP A 65 19.66 -0.79 -6.44
C ASP A 65 18.75 -1.68 -7.32
N ASN A 66 18.19 -1.13 -8.41
CA ASN A 66 17.15 -1.77 -9.23
C ASN A 66 16.06 -2.39 -8.36
N LEU A 67 15.45 -1.56 -7.50
CA LEU A 67 14.56 -2.01 -6.44
C LEU A 67 13.23 -1.27 -6.49
N TYR A 68 12.12 -2.01 -6.59
CA TYR A 68 10.81 -1.44 -6.31
C TYR A 68 10.56 -1.45 -4.81
N SER A 69 10.16 -0.31 -4.26
CA SER A 69 9.72 -0.20 -2.87
C SER A 69 8.24 0.16 -2.84
N LEU A 70 7.43 -0.77 -2.36
CA LEU A 70 6.02 -0.55 -2.06
C LEU A 70 5.88 -0.26 -0.57
N GLU A 71 5.46 0.96 -0.24
CA GLU A 71 5.10 1.35 1.11
C GLU A 71 3.57 1.38 1.21
N LEU A 72 3.01 0.49 2.05
CA LEU A 72 1.57 0.41 2.30
C LEU A 72 1.24 1.00 3.67
N ALA A 73 0.38 2.01 3.67
CA ALA A 73 -0.25 2.53 4.87
C ALA A 73 -1.59 1.81 5.10
N THR A 74 -1.88 1.45 6.35
CA THR A 74 -3.09 0.71 6.70
C THR A 74 -3.86 1.37 7.84
N CYS A 75 -5.17 1.15 7.85
CA CYS A 75 -6.02 1.41 9.00
C CYS A 75 -6.36 0.06 9.61
N CYS A 76 -5.94 -0.20 10.85
CA CYS A 76 -6.23 -1.44 11.56
C CYS A 76 -7.40 -1.23 12.52
N ARG A 77 -8.32 -2.20 12.59
CA ARG A 77 -9.45 -2.12 13.51
C ARG A 77 -8.91 -2.08 14.93
N LYS A 78 -9.39 -1.14 15.74
CA LYS A 78 -9.00 -1.07 17.15
C LYS A 78 -9.47 -2.35 17.85
N PRO A 79 -8.66 -2.93 18.74
CA PRO A 79 -9.10 -4.08 19.51
C PRO A 79 -10.38 -3.72 20.26
N HIS A 80 -11.36 -4.63 20.26
CA HIS A 80 -12.49 -4.52 21.18
C HIS A 80 -11.90 -4.62 22.59
N SER A 81 -11.92 -3.51 23.34
CA SER A 81 -11.70 -3.57 24.77
C SER A 81 -12.83 -4.42 25.35
N GLU A 82 -12.50 -5.63 25.80
CA GLU A 82 -13.36 -6.44 26.67
C GLU A 82 -13.72 -5.69 27.96
#